data_AF-A0AAX3VSE4-F1
#
_entry.id   AF-A0AAX3VSE4-F1
#
_cell.length_a   1.000
_cell.length_b   1.000
_cell.length_c   1.000
_cell.angle_alpha   90.00
_cell.angle_beta   90.00
_cell.angle_gamma   90.00
#
_symmetry.space_group_name_H-M   'P 1'
#
loop_
_entity.id
_entity.type
_entity.pdbx_description
1 polymer ?
#
loop_
_entity_poly.entity_id
_entity_poly.type
_entity_poly.pdbx_seq_one_letter_code
_entity_poly.pdbx_strand_id
1 'polypeptide(L)'
;MNTAQVIELVQQPSAAAVALAEIRAQFGRNGAASRWSRLPTRARSVICYAAGISTTAAGQELDQLDFEQQEAIRLALGDLLATLREFDGSVLHRREWHRTTRRIEGPSRSELEQAEHEDKRRAELNEQASILESRIAVARKVAGNGQ
;
A
#
# COMPACT_ATOMS: atom_id res chain seq x y z
N MET A 1 -23.35 67.97 11.42
CA MET A 1 -22.39 66.92 11.83
C MET A 1 -23.10 66.04 12.84
N ASN A 2 -23.37 64.78 12.51
CA ASN A 2 -24.10 63.85 13.40
C ASN A 2 -23.21 62.62 13.61
N THR A 3 -22.64 62.48 14.80
CA THR A 3 -21.74 61.37 15.17
C THR A 3 -22.55 60.29 15.87
N ALA A 4 -23.17 59.40 15.10
CA ALA A 4 -23.78 58.19 15.66
C ALA A 4 -22.67 57.21 16.06
N GLN A 5 -22.52 56.94 17.36
CA GLN A 5 -21.65 55.88 17.87
C GLN A 5 -22.34 54.53 17.65
N VAL A 6 -21.71 53.67 16.85
CA VAL A 6 -22.12 52.27 16.69
C VAL A 6 -21.61 51.50 17.90
N ILE A 7 -22.53 51.03 18.75
CA ILE A 7 -22.19 50.13 19.86
C ILE A 7 -22.29 48.71 19.30
N GLU A 8 -21.14 48.04 19.12
CA GLU A 8 -21.11 46.63 18.74
C GLU A 8 -21.70 45.79 19.88
N LEU A 9 -22.84 45.16 19.62
CA LEU A 9 -23.46 44.22 20.53
C LEU A 9 -22.68 42.90 20.46
N VAL A 10 -21.59 42.79 21.22
CA VAL A 10 -20.91 41.51 21.42
C VAL A 10 -21.86 40.62 22.21
N GLN A 11 -22.55 39.70 21.53
CA GLN A 11 -23.37 38.69 22.20
C GLN A 11 -22.45 37.81 23.06
N GLN A 12 -22.54 37.99 24.38
CA GLN A 12 -21.89 37.07 25.29
C GLN A 12 -22.55 35.70 25.18
N PRO A 13 -21.77 34.60 25.17
CA PRO A 13 -22.32 33.26 25.10
C PRO A 13 -23.26 33.03 26.29
N SER A 14 -24.42 32.45 26.03
CA SER A 14 -25.39 32.15 27.08
C SER A 14 -24.80 31.20 28.12
N ALA A 15 -25.28 31.27 29.36
CA ALA A 15 -24.85 30.35 30.42
C ALA A 15 -25.02 28.87 30.01
N ALA A 16 -26.02 28.55 29.18
CA ALA A 16 -26.21 27.23 28.61
C ALA A 16 -25.12 26.85 27.60
N ALA A 17 -24.64 27.80 26.78
CA ALA A 17 -23.53 27.57 25.86
C ALA A 17 -22.20 27.37 26.59
N VAL A 18 -21.96 28.13 27.66
CA VAL A 18 -20.79 27.97 28.53
C VAL A 18 -20.85 26.63 29.25
N ALA A 19 -21.99 26.28 29.87
CA ALA A 19 -22.18 25.00 30.54
C ALA A 19 -22.03 23.81 29.56
N LEU A 20 -22.54 23.92 28.33
CA LEU A 20 -22.32 22.88 27.31
C LEU A 20 -20.86 22.78 26.86
N ALA A 21 -20.14 23.90 26.80
CA ALA A 21 -18.70 23.89 26.49
C ALA A 21 -17.90 23.29 27.64
N GLU A 22 -18.24 23.61 28.88
CA GLU A 22 -17.64 23.02 30.09
C GLU A 22 -17.97 21.53 30.19
N ILE A 23 -19.21 21.11 29.96
CA ILE A 23 -19.60 19.70 29.88
C ILE A 23 -18.84 19.02 28.74
N ARG A 24 -18.73 19.63 27.55
CA ARG A 24 -17.91 19.07 26.45
C ARG A 24 -16.42 19.03 26.76
N ALA A 25 -15.90 19.93 27.58
CA ALA A 25 -14.52 19.89 28.07
C ALA A 25 -14.36 18.79 29.14
N GLN A 26 -15.35 18.62 30.01
CA GLN A 26 -15.39 17.62 31.08
C GLN A 26 -15.56 16.19 30.54
N PHE A 27 -16.38 16.02 29.49
CA PHE A 27 -16.60 14.75 28.78
C PHE A 27 -15.73 14.61 27.52
N GLY A 28 -14.89 15.62 27.26
CA GLY A 28 -14.07 15.75 26.06
C GLY A 28 -12.85 14.88 26.10
N ARG A 29 -13.01 13.55 26.05
CA ARG A 29 -11.91 12.73 25.54
C ARG A 29 -11.54 13.28 24.17
N ASN A 30 -10.29 13.71 24.01
CA ASN A 30 -9.79 14.08 22.68
C ASN A 30 -10.06 12.89 21.72
N GLY A 31 -10.13 13.15 20.41
CA GLY A 31 -10.47 12.10 19.44
C GLY A 31 -9.57 10.85 19.54
N ALA A 32 -8.31 11.01 19.97
CA ALA A 32 -7.38 9.92 20.21
C ALA A 32 -7.73 9.12 21.48
N ALA A 33 -8.04 9.77 22.61
CA ALA A 33 -8.44 9.11 23.85
C ALA A 33 -9.75 8.33 23.67
N SER A 34 -10.71 8.88 22.93
CA SER A 34 -11.94 8.16 22.58
C SER A 34 -11.66 6.91 21.75
N ARG A 35 -10.82 7.01 20.71
CA ARG A 35 -10.43 5.86 19.88
C ARG A 35 -9.63 4.83 20.66
N TRP A 36 -8.66 5.28 21.47
CA TRP A 36 -7.88 4.45 22.38
C TRP A 36 -8.78 3.62 23.27
N SER A 37 -9.74 4.27 23.94
CA SER A 37 -10.69 3.61 24.86
C SER A 37 -11.58 2.55 24.18
N ARG A 38 -11.79 2.65 22.86
CA ARG A 38 -12.59 1.67 22.08
C ARG A 38 -11.77 0.48 21.59
N LEU A 39 -10.44 0.59 21.57
CA LEU A 39 -9.59 -0.51 21.15
C LEU A 39 -9.59 -1.61 22.22
N PRO A 40 -9.64 -2.90 21.83
CA PRO A 40 -9.45 -3.99 22.76
C PRO A 40 -8.04 -3.94 23.36
N THR A 41 -7.87 -4.43 24.59
CA THR A 41 -6.58 -4.42 25.31
C THR A 41 -5.44 -5.02 24.48
N ARG A 42 -5.73 -6.07 23.70
CA ARG A 42 -4.76 -6.69 22.79
C ARG A 42 -4.26 -5.74 21.68
N ALA A 43 -5.14 -4.91 21.12
CA ALA A 43 -4.72 -3.92 20.12
C ALA A 43 -3.88 -2.82 20.77
N ARG A 44 -4.31 -2.34 21.95
CA ARG A 44 -3.53 -1.38 22.73
C ARG A 44 -2.14 -1.91 23.08
N SER A 45 -2.02 -3.19 23.47
CA SER A 45 -0.72 -3.78 23.80
C SER A 45 0.22 -3.86 22.60
N VAL A 46 -0.29 -4.10 21.40
CA VAL A 46 0.52 -4.06 20.16
C VAL A 46 1.03 -2.64 19.90
N ILE A 47 0.18 -1.63 20.09
CA ILE A 47 0.56 -0.23 19.93
C ILE A 47 1.60 0.18 20.99
N CYS A 48 1.40 -0.20 22.25
CA CYS A 48 2.39 0.03 23.33
C CYS A 48 3.74 -0.61 23.00
N TYR A 49 3.73 -1.86 22.51
CA TYR A 49 4.94 -2.55 22.08
C TYR A 49 5.65 -1.80 20.94
N ALA A 50 4.91 -1.37 19.91
CA ALA A 50 5.46 -0.59 18.80
C ALA A 50 6.01 0.77 19.25
N ALA A 51 5.41 1.39 20.27
CA ALA A 51 5.85 2.63 20.89
C ALA A 51 7.05 2.47 21.84
N GLY A 52 7.56 1.24 22.04
CA GLY A 52 8.67 0.98 22.95
C GLY A 52 8.32 1.17 24.43
N ILE A 53 7.03 1.18 24.78
CA ILE A 53 6.56 1.30 26.18
C ILE A 53 6.04 -0.05 26.69
N SER A 54 5.89 -0.17 28.01
CA SER A 54 5.40 -1.39 28.64
C SER A 54 4.02 -1.78 28.10
N THR A 55 3.84 -3.05 27.73
CA THR A 55 2.54 -3.56 27.28
C THR A 55 1.48 -3.53 28.37
N THR A 56 1.87 -3.43 29.64
CA THR A 56 0.94 -3.25 30.77
C THR A 56 0.19 -1.90 30.72
N ALA A 57 0.79 -0.89 30.08
CA ALA A 57 0.17 0.42 29.83
C ALA A 57 -1.11 0.32 28.97
N ALA A 58 -1.30 -0.81 28.25
CA ALA A 58 -2.52 -1.08 27.50
C ALA A 58 -3.79 -1.14 28.38
N GLY A 59 -3.64 -1.39 29.68
CA GLY A 59 -4.74 -1.37 30.64
C GLY A 59 -5.20 0.03 31.05
N GLN A 60 -4.42 1.06 30.70
CA GLN A 60 -4.66 2.44 31.12
C GLN A 60 -5.46 3.21 30.06
N GLU A 61 -6.19 4.21 30.52
CA GLU A 61 -6.77 5.24 29.64
C GLU A 61 -5.66 6.16 29.12
N LEU A 62 -5.88 6.80 27.97
CA LEU A 62 -4.83 7.58 27.31
C LEU A 62 -4.35 8.77 28.16
N ASP A 63 -5.23 9.35 28.96
CA ASP A 63 -4.97 10.47 29.87
C ASP A 63 -4.21 10.07 31.15
N GLN A 64 -4.12 8.77 31.44
CA GLN A 64 -3.35 8.23 32.56
C GLN A 64 -1.87 8.01 32.20
N LEU A 65 -1.55 8.04 30.91
CA LEU A 65 -0.18 7.97 30.40
C LEU A 65 0.47 9.34 30.45
N ASP A 66 1.77 9.36 30.71
CA ASP A 66 2.53 10.61 30.66
C ASP A 66 2.65 11.14 29.21
N PHE A 67 3.07 12.40 29.09
CA PHE A 67 3.17 13.07 27.79
C PHE A 67 4.10 12.33 26.80
N GLU A 68 5.23 11.82 27.28
CA GLU A 68 6.20 11.10 26.46
C GLU A 68 5.63 9.77 25.95
N GLN A 69 4.89 9.06 26.79
CA GLN A 69 4.17 7.84 26.42
C GLN A 69 3.07 8.12 25.40
N GLN A 70 2.30 9.21 25.57
CA GLN A 70 1.28 9.63 24.62
C GLN A 70 1.91 9.98 23.26
N GLU A 71 3.04 10.68 23.25
CA GLU A 71 3.74 11.05 22.02
C GLU A 71 4.38 9.84 21.33
N ALA A 72 4.98 8.92 22.09
CA ALA A 72 5.49 7.66 21.59
C ALA A 72 4.38 6.81 20.92
N ILE A 73 3.19 6.75 21.54
CA ILE A 73 2.01 6.10 20.94
C ILE A 73 1.61 6.78 19.64
N ARG A 74 1.61 8.11 19.59
CA ARG A 74 1.24 8.88 18.38
C ARG A 74 2.20 8.57 17.23
N LEU A 75 3.51 8.55 17.49
CA LEU A 75 4.54 8.22 16.50
C LEU A 75 4.41 6.76 16.02
N ALA A 76 4.29 5.81 16.95
CA ALA A 76 4.13 4.40 16.63
C ALA A 76 2.89 4.12 15.78
N LEU A 77 1.78 4.81 16.03
CA LEU A 77 0.59 4.71 15.18
C LEU A 77 0.87 5.21 13.75
N GLY A 78 1.67 6.26 13.58
CA GLY A 78 2.14 6.72 12.28
C GLY A 78 2.92 5.64 11.54
N ASP A 79 3.89 5.04 12.21
CA ASP A 79 4.75 4.00 11.64
C ASP A 79 3.97 2.72 11.31
N LEU A 80 3.03 2.33 12.17
CA LEU A 80 2.13 1.19 11.93
C LEU A 80 1.24 1.45 10.71
N LEU A 81 0.68 2.65 10.57
CA LEU A 81 -0.14 3.01 9.41
C LEU A 81 0.69 3.04 8.12
N ALA A 82 1.93 3.51 8.17
CA ALA A 82 2.85 3.46 7.03
C ALA A 82 3.19 2.02 6.66
N THR A 83 3.55 1.19 7.64
CA THR A 83 3.89 -0.23 7.46
C THR A 83 2.71 -1.00 6.88
N LEU A 84 1.50 -0.78 7.39
CA LEU A 84 0.30 -1.48 6.91
C LEU A 84 -0.09 -1.09 5.47
N ARG A 85 0.33 0.07 4.97
CA ARG A 85 0.11 0.46 3.56
C ARG A 85 0.97 -0.33 2.57
N GLU A 86 2.11 -0.87 3.02
CA GLU A 86 2.97 -1.72 2.18
C GLU A 86 2.29 -3.06 1.85
N PHE A 87 1.36 -3.50 2.70
CA PHE A 87 0.58 -4.72 2.48
C PHE A 87 -0.78 -4.36 1.87
N ASP A 88 -0.99 -4.70 0.60
CA ASP A 88 -2.31 -4.60 0.00
C ASP A 88 -3.22 -5.77 0.44
N GLY A 89 -4.52 -5.66 0.14
CA GLY A 89 -5.49 -6.72 0.47
C GLY A 89 -5.21 -8.05 -0.25
N SER A 90 -4.40 -8.05 -1.31
CA SER A 90 -4.05 -9.27 -2.06
C SER A 90 -3.12 -10.18 -1.26
N VAL A 91 -2.22 -9.58 -0.46
CA VAL A 91 -1.32 -10.32 0.43
C VAL A 91 -2.09 -11.02 1.56
N LEU A 92 -3.32 -10.63 1.88
CA LEU A 92 -4.13 -11.35 2.88
C LEU A 92 -4.66 -12.71 2.39
N HIS A 93 -4.50 -13.03 1.11
CA HIS A 93 -4.85 -14.35 0.62
C HIS A 93 -3.87 -15.40 1.16
N ARG A 94 -4.43 -16.42 1.83
CA ARG A 94 -3.70 -17.61 2.33
C ARG A 94 -2.71 -18.17 1.32
N ARG A 95 -3.08 -18.15 0.03
CA ARG A 95 -2.25 -18.68 -1.05
C ARG A 95 -0.92 -17.93 -1.19
N GLU A 96 -0.88 -16.61 -0.98
CA GLU A 96 0.35 -15.83 -1.13
C GLU A 96 1.38 -16.17 -0.04
N TRP A 97 0.93 -16.34 1.21
CA TRP A 97 1.81 -16.70 2.34
C TRP A 97 2.30 -18.15 2.33
N HIS A 98 1.52 -19.07 1.76
CA HIS A 98 1.89 -20.48 1.67
C HIS A 98 2.41 -20.87 0.28
N ARG A 99 2.60 -19.90 -0.62
CA ARG A 99 3.27 -20.15 -1.88
C ARG A 99 4.72 -20.43 -1.57
N THR A 100 5.12 -21.69 -1.71
CA THR A 100 6.53 -22.02 -1.73
C THR A 100 7.16 -21.18 -2.83
N THR A 101 8.17 -20.38 -2.50
CA THR A 101 9.02 -19.71 -3.47
C THR A 101 9.68 -20.82 -4.27
N ARG A 102 8.98 -21.32 -5.31
CA ARG A 102 9.64 -22.08 -6.36
C ARG A 102 10.67 -21.11 -6.89
N ARG A 103 11.94 -21.35 -6.56
CA ARG A 103 13.02 -20.92 -7.44
C ARG A 103 12.55 -21.36 -8.82
N ILE A 104 12.25 -20.39 -9.66
CA ILE A 104 12.27 -20.62 -11.08
C ILE A 104 13.76 -20.88 -11.31
N GLU A 105 14.17 -22.14 -11.17
CA GLU A 105 15.45 -22.56 -11.71
C GLU A 105 15.36 -22.17 -13.18
N GLY A 106 16.30 -21.34 -13.62
CA GLY A 106 16.39 -20.97 -15.02
C GLY A 106 16.42 -22.23 -15.89
N PRO A 107 16.17 -22.10 -17.20
CA PRO A 107 16.10 -23.24 -18.09
C PRO A 107 17.31 -24.15 -17.86
N SER A 108 17.00 -25.42 -17.61
CA SER A 108 18.01 -26.45 -17.43
C SER A 108 18.93 -26.50 -18.66
N ARG A 109 20.17 -26.97 -18.50
CA ARG A 109 21.10 -27.13 -19.64
C ARG A 109 20.46 -27.88 -20.81
N SER A 110 19.64 -28.89 -20.52
CA SER A 110 18.90 -29.65 -21.53
C SER A 110 17.87 -28.80 -22.29
N GLU A 111 17.18 -27.87 -21.61
CA GLU A 111 16.20 -26.98 -22.25
C GLU A 111 16.89 -25.92 -23.13
N LEU A 112 18.07 -25.45 -22.70
CA LEU A 112 18.90 -24.56 -23.52
C LEU A 112 19.44 -25.27 -24.77
N GLU A 113 19.94 -26.50 -24.63
CA GLU A 113 20.41 -27.30 -25.77
C GLU A 113 19.28 -27.61 -26.76
N GLN A 114 18.06 -27.89 -26.27
CA GLN A 114 16.89 -28.08 -27.12
C GLN A 114 16.51 -26.80 -27.87
N ALA A 115 16.52 -25.64 -27.22
CA ALA A 115 16.26 -24.36 -27.85
C ALA A 115 17.29 -24.06 -28.96
N GLU A 116 18.58 -24.32 -28.73
CA GLU A 116 19.62 -24.17 -29.75
C GLU A 116 19.41 -25.11 -30.95
N HIS A 117 18.98 -26.34 -30.70
CA HIS A 117 18.66 -27.29 -31.76
C HIS A 117 17.44 -26.87 -32.58
N GLU A 118 16.41 -26.31 -31.95
CA GLU A 118 15.24 -25.78 -32.63
C GLU A 118 15.57 -24.53 -33.46
N ASP A 119 16.40 -23.64 -32.94
CA ASP A 119 16.84 -22.44 -33.66
C ASP A 119 17.69 -22.77 -34.89
N LYS A 120 18.60 -23.76 -34.77
CA LYS A 120 19.35 -24.28 -35.93
C LYS A 120 18.41 -24.87 -36.98
N ARG A 121 17.43 -25.67 -36.56
CA ARG A 121 16.43 -26.25 -37.46
C ARG A 121 15.59 -25.17 -38.15
N ARG A 122 15.21 -24.11 -37.43
CA ARG A 122 14.48 -22.96 -38.01
C ARG A 122 15.34 -22.21 -39.03
N ALA A 123 16.62 -22.01 -38.75
CA ALA A 123 17.54 -21.36 -39.69
C ALA A 123 17.71 -22.17 -40.98
N GLU A 124 17.87 -23.50 -40.87
CA GLU A 124 17.96 -24.40 -42.03
C GLU A 124 16.69 -24.38 -42.89
N LEU A 125 15.51 -24.41 -42.25
CA LEU A 125 14.23 -24.31 -42.96
C LEU A 125 14.06 -22.96 -43.65
N ASN A 126 14.51 -21.87 -43.03
CA ASN A 126 14.45 -20.53 -43.60
C ASN A 126 15.36 -20.40 -44.83
N GLU A 127 16.57 -20.99 -44.79
CA GLU A 127 17.47 -21.02 -45.94
C GLU A 127 16.87 -21.82 -47.11
N GLN A 128 16.26 -22.97 -46.82
CA GLN A 128 15.56 -23.75 -47.84
C GLN A 128 14.39 -22.97 -48.46
N ALA A 129 13.63 -22.24 -47.65
CA ALA A 129 12.55 -21.38 -48.13
C ALA A 129 13.08 -20.29 -49.07
N SER A 130 14.16 -19.60 -48.69
CA SER A 130 14.82 -18.56 -49.51
C SER A 130 15.31 -19.10 -50.86
N ILE A 131 15.90 -20.30 -50.89
CA ILE A 131 16.34 -20.96 -52.12
C ILE A 131 15.14 -21.28 -53.02
N LEU A 132 14.05 -21.80 -52.44
CA LEU A 132 12.83 -22.10 -53.20
C LEU A 132 12.19 -20.83 -53.77
N GLU A 133 12.11 -19.75 -52.99
CA GLU A 133 11.63 -18.44 -53.45
C GLU A 133 12.47 -17.91 -54.60
N SER A 134 13.79 -18.02 -54.50
CA SER A 134 14.73 -17.62 -55.55
C SER A 134 14.51 -18.44 -56.84
N ARG A 135 14.32 -19.76 -56.73
CA ARG A 135 14.06 -20.64 -57.89
C ARG A 135 12.70 -20.33 -58.53
N ILE A 136 11.67 -20.05 -57.73
CA ILE A 136 10.36 -19.61 -58.22
C ILE A 136 10.47 -18.27 -58.94
N ALA A 137 11.21 -17.30 -58.40
CA ALA A 137 11.42 -15.99 -59.01
C ALA A 137 12.12 -16.10 -60.38
N VAL A 138 13.16 -16.94 -60.47
CA VAL A 138 13.86 -17.22 -61.74
C VAL A 138 12.92 -17.90 -62.75
N ALA A 139 12.17 -18.93 -62.34
CA ALA A 139 11.22 -19.62 -63.21
C ALA A 139 10.14 -18.68 -63.75
N ARG A 140 9.61 -17.78 -62.91
CA ARG A 140 8.67 -16.72 -63.33
C ARG A 140 9.29 -15.75 -64.33
N LYS A 141 10.56 -15.36 -64.14
CA LYS A 141 11.27 -14.46 -65.06
C LYS A 141 11.55 -15.11 -66.42
N VAL A 142 11.88 -16.40 -66.44
CA VAL A 142 12.09 -17.17 -67.68
C VAL A 142 10.77 -17.36 -68.44
N ALA A 143 9.67 -17.64 -67.74
CA ALA A 143 8.35 -17.73 -68.36
C ALA A 143 7.83 -16.40 -68.95
N GLY A 144 8.27 -15.25 -68.41
CA GLY A 144 7.90 -13.92 -68.92
C GLY A 144 8.75 -13.41 -70.10
N ASN A 145 9.92 -13.98 -70.35
CA ASN A 145 10.83 -13.59 -71.46
C ASN A 145 10.64 -14.43 -72.74
N GLY A 146 9.59 -15.25 -72.81
CA GLY A 146 9.28 -16.13 -73.94
C GLY A 146 8.08 -15.72 -74.78
N GLN A 147 7.58 -14.48 -74.66
CA GLN A 147 6.59 -13.89 -75.57
C GLN A 147 7.24 -12.85 -76.49
#